data_AF-W4JND3-F1
#
_entry.id   AF-W4JND3-F1
#
_cell.length_a   1.000
_cell.length_b   1.000
_cell.length_c   1.000
_cell.angle_alpha   90.00
_cell.angle_beta   90.00
_cell.angle_gamma   90.00
#
_symmetry.space_group_name_H-M   'P 1'
#
loop_
_entity.id
_entity.type
_entity.pdbx_description
1 polymer ?
#
loop_
_entity_poly.entity_id
_entity_poly.type
_entity_poly.pdbx_seq_one_letter_code
_entity_poly.pdbx_strand_id
1 'polypeptide(L)'
;NEYAKQIRLYRAQEKPGKAHGKVFVRVIGVKGLDVPIPQQTTAMSCTLNNGIHFVTTPECRLSKDSKIEQEFELIEHQKLEFTLTLKIRRDPHVVAQFKANAPRPAPPPPQAPPPASKGGMRSFFSTPKKPTKVAPKPIVAPPPHRLEENLARYLKTDGQLARAFVCFKDIADRCDTKLFETTYPLIGQRMETSSKVSSLQIGELILQFFRLPPLHGIPASQQPQSLEECHRGLRHIHWHKQTYFEGTLTQNGGDCTTWRRRHFRVIGANLVAFNDVTKKATATIDLRRAIAVEDIQEGRSRALSPASVQTARSPFTDDYDDVYGVKRSFRLFFKRDQEIVFFADTDEEKSRWLEVLQALVGHIPPNPLWAELLWQHRQEAAKEGVAHTATASGSRSASPPRR
;
A
#
# COMPACT_ATOMS: atom_id res chain seq x y z
N ASN A 1 -2.33 -12.92 25.63
CA ASN A 1 -2.17 -12.95 24.16
C ASN A 1 -3.35 -13.72 23.58
N GLU A 2 -4.36 -12.98 23.13
CA GLU A 2 -5.68 -13.47 22.71
C GLU A 2 -5.62 -14.58 21.65
N TYR A 3 -4.72 -14.42 20.69
CA TYR A 3 -4.57 -15.37 19.61
C TYR A 3 -3.62 -16.52 19.92
N ALA A 4 -3.01 -16.57 21.11
CA ALA A 4 -2.02 -17.59 21.42
C ALA A 4 -2.53 -19.03 21.25
N LYS A 5 -3.80 -19.29 21.60
CA LYS A 5 -4.42 -20.62 21.40
C LYS A 5 -4.67 -20.90 19.91
N GLN A 6 -5.21 -19.92 19.17
CA GLN A 6 -5.51 -20.04 17.76
C GLN A 6 -4.24 -20.16 16.90
N ILE A 7 -3.20 -19.39 17.21
CA ILE A 7 -1.86 -19.46 16.59
C ILE A 7 -1.23 -20.83 16.83
N ARG A 8 -1.29 -21.36 18.07
CA ARG A 8 -0.78 -22.71 18.38
C ARG A 8 -1.51 -23.80 17.59
N LEU A 9 -2.84 -23.69 17.48
CA LEU A 9 -3.64 -24.63 16.70
C LEU A 9 -3.33 -24.56 15.20
N TYR A 10 -3.14 -23.36 14.65
CA TYR A 10 -2.76 -23.19 13.25
C TYR A 10 -1.36 -23.72 12.95
N ARG A 11 -0.38 -23.48 13.84
CA ARG A 11 0.97 -24.06 13.75
C ARG A 11 0.93 -25.60 13.82
N ALA A 12 -0.01 -26.18 14.56
CA ALA A 12 -0.16 -27.64 14.67
C ALA A 12 -0.87 -28.29 13.45
N GLN A 13 -1.65 -27.52 12.68
CA GLN A 13 -2.36 -28.01 11.48
C GLN A 13 -1.60 -27.75 10.17
N GLU A 14 -0.37 -27.24 10.26
CA GLU A 14 0.39 -26.75 9.13
C GLU A 14 0.84 -27.88 8.20
N LYS A 15 0.39 -27.85 6.93
CA LYS A 15 1.01 -28.62 5.84
C LYS A 15 2.08 -27.73 5.18
N PRO A 16 3.35 -28.15 5.14
CA PRO A 16 4.41 -27.35 4.56
C PRO A 16 4.15 -27.17 3.05
N GLY A 17 4.04 -25.92 2.58
CA GLY A 17 4.09 -25.60 1.15
C GLY A 17 2.92 -24.86 0.50
N LYS A 18 2.01 -24.19 1.22
CA LYS A 18 0.87 -23.45 0.60
C LYS A 18 0.80 -21.94 0.86
N ALA A 19 1.65 -21.36 1.69
CA ALA A 19 1.64 -19.92 1.92
C ALA A 19 2.56 -19.22 0.93
N HIS A 20 2.02 -18.27 0.17
CA HIS A 20 2.80 -17.37 -0.68
C HIS A 20 2.78 -15.96 -0.07
N GLY A 21 3.84 -15.20 -0.30
CA GLY A 21 3.86 -13.77 0.04
C GLY A 21 2.95 -13.00 -0.92
N LYS A 22 2.48 -11.84 -0.48
CA LYS A 22 1.73 -10.89 -1.32
C LYS A 22 2.57 -9.64 -1.53
N VAL A 23 2.48 -9.07 -2.73
CA VAL A 23 3.07 -7.78 -3.06
C VAL A 23 1.95 -6.86 -3.51
N PHE A 24 1.71 -5.80 -2.75
CA PHE A 24 0.81 -4.73 -3.13
C PHE A 24 1.60 -3.68 -3.89
N VAL A 25 1.13 -3.36 -5.10
CA VAL A 25 1.74 -2.35 -5.98
C VAL A 25 0.69 -1.30 -6.28
N ARG A 26 0.91 -0.07 -5.82
CA ARG A 26 0.04 1.06 -6.12
C ARG A 26 0.72 1.99 -7.12
N VAL A 27 0.10 2.16 -8.28
CA VAL A 27 0.48 3.13 -9.30
C VAL A 27 -0.11 4.48 -8.92
N ILE A 28 0.74 5.37 -8.38
CA ILE A 28 0.31 6.70 -7.94
C ILE A 28 0.02 7.56 -9.17
N GLY A 29 0.96 7.61 -10.12
CA GLY A 29 0.81 8.43 -11.31
C GLY A 29 2.08 8.53 -12.14
N VAL A 30 1.98 9.35 -13.18
CA VAL A 30 3.08 9.71 -14.09
C VAL A 30 3.56 11.10 -13.73
N LYS A 31 4.87 11.32 -13.77
CA LYS A 31 5.52 12.60 -13.50
C LYS A 31 6.47 12.99 -14.62
N GLY A 32 6.47 14.26 -14.98
CA GLY A 32 7.46 14.85 -15.88
C GLY A 32 7.46 14.23 -17.27
N LEU A 33 6.28 13.95 -17.83
CA LEU A 33 6.18 13.38 -19.18
C LEU A 33 6.75 14.36 -20.23
N ASP A 34 7.77 13.93 -20.96
CA ASP A 34 8.50 14.72 -21.97
C ASP A 34 8.08 14.29 -23.38
N VAL A 35 6.82 14.53 -23.69
CA VAL A 35 6.24 14.34 -25.03
C VAL A 35 5.29 15.49 -25.35
N PRO A 36 5.06 15.79 -26.65
CA PRO A 36 4.07 16.80 -27.03
C PRO A 36 2.67 16.40 -26.58
N ILE A 37 2.11 17.10 -25.58
CA ILE A 37 0.73 16.87 -25.13
C ILE A 37 -0.24 17.58 -26.09
N PRO A 38 -1.23 16.87 -26.67
CA PRO A 38 -2.21 17.49 -27.56
C PRO A 38 -3.02 18.57 -26.84
N GLN A 39 -3.41 19.63 -27.57
CA GLN A 39 -4.33 20.66 -27.04
C GLN A 39 -5.71 20.08 -26.72
N GLN A 40 -6.18 19.16 -27.56
CA GLN A 40 -7.41 18.43 -27.30
C GLN A 40 -7.17 17.38 -26.22
N THR A 41 -8.10 17.24 -25.30
CA THR A 41 -7.98 16.27 -24.20
C THR A 41 -8.03 14.84 -24.72
N THR A 42 -7.08 14.03 -24.28
CA THR A 42 -7.09 12.57 -24.51
C THR A 42 -6.92 11.82 -23.20
N ALA A 43 -7.12 10.52 -23.26
CA ALA A 43 -7.05 9.63 -22.11
C ALA A 43 -5.89 8.64 -22.20
N MET A 44 -5.43 8.22 -21.04
CA MET A 44 -4.33 7.31 -20.80
C MET A 44 -4.82 6.19 -19.89
N SER A 45 -4.40 4.96 -20.15
CA SER A 45 -4.53 3.84 -19.22
C SER A 45 -3.16 3.22 -18.94
N CYS A 46 -3.05 2.58 -17.78
CA CYS A 46 -1.86 1.83 -17.39
C CYS A 46 -2.21 0.34 -17.30
N THR A 47 -1.39 -0.50 -17.90
CA THR A 47 -1.55 -1.95 -17.80
C THR A 47 -0.38 -2.56 -17.05
N LEU A 48 -0.68 -3.30 -15.98
CA LEU A 48 0.26 -4.20 -15.32
C LEU A 48 0.26 -5.56 -16.01
N ASN A 49 1.44 -6.04 -16.39
CA ASN A 49 1.67 -7.38 -16.91
C ASN A 49 2.78 -8.08 -16.11
N ASN A 50 2.44 -9.14 -15.37
CA ASN A 50 3.39 -9.95 -14.60
C ASN A 50 3.72 -11.30 -15.28
N GLY A 51 3.43 -11.45 -16.57
CA GLY A 51 3.63 -12.68 -17.34
C GLY A 51 2.49 -13.71 -17.23
N ILE A 52 1.58 -13.55 -16.27
CA ILE A 52 0.43 -14.45 -16.05
C ILE A 52 -0.88 -13.68 -16.21
N HIS A 53 -0.98 -12.54 -15.53
CA HIS A 53 -2.11 -11.65 -15.52
C HIS A 53 -1.79 -10.35 -16.24
N PHE A 54 -2.81 -9.83 -16.94
CA PHE A 54 -2.76 -8.58 -17.66
C PHE A 54 -3.97 -7.75 -17.21
N VAL A 55 -3.73 -6.71 -16.40
CA VAL A 55 -4.79 -5.91 -15.79
C VAL A 55 -4.59 -4.44 -16.15
N THR A 56 -5.63 -3.82 -16.71
CA THR A 56 -5.60 -2.43 -17.16
C THR A 56 -6.42 -1.56 -16.22
N THR A 57 -5.86 -0.42 -15.81
CA THR A 57 -6.55 0.57 -15.00
C THR A 57 -7.69 1.23 -15.78
N PRO A 58 -8.67 1.85 -15.10
CA PRO A 58 -9.54 2.82 -15.72
C PRO A 58 -8.74 3.91 -16.44
N GLU A 59 -9.36 4.52 -17.44
CA GLU A 59 -8.78 5.63 -18.17
C GLU A 59 -8.69 6.88 -17.28
N CYS A 60 -7.56 7.58 -17.37
CA CYS A 60 -7.30 8.86 -16.72
C CYS A 60 -6.90 9.89 -17.77
N ARG A 61 -7.03 11.19 -17.46
CA ARG A 61 -6.66 12.26 -18.40
C ARG A 61 -5.14 12.28 -18.61
N LEU A 62 -4.70 12.36 -19.87
CA LEU A 62 -3.29 12.59 -20.20
C LEU A 62 -2.89 14.03 -19.86
N SER A 63 -1.79 14.17 -19.12
CA SER A 63 -1.14 15.44 -18.77
C SER A 63 0.35 15.21 -18.55
N LYS A 64 1.13 16.29 -18.36
CA LYS A 64 2.55 16.18 -18.01
C LYS A 64 2.77 15.41 -16.70
N ASP A 65 1.92 15.70 -15.72
CA ASP A 65 1.80 14.96 -14.47
C ASP A 65 0.36 14.46 -14.34
N SER A 66 0.15 13.15 -14.28
CA SER A 66 -1.17 12.52 -14.27
C SER A 66 -1.31 11.58 -13.10
N LYS A 67 -2.48 11.58 -12.45
CA LYS A 67 -2.81 10.66 -11.35
C LYS A 67 -3.54 9.43 -11.88
N ILE A 68 -3.13 8.25 -11.39
CA ILE A 68 -3.75 6.96 -11.72
C ILE A 68 -4.39 6.37 -10.45
N GLU A 69 -3.66 6.41 -9.33
CA GLU A 69 -4.09 5.97 -8.00
C GLU A 69 -4.74 4.57 -7.95
N GLN A 70 -4.20 3.62 -8.73
CA GLN A 70 -4.69 2.24 -8.78
C GLN A 70 -3.77 1.28 -8.07
N GLU A 71 -4.34 0.25 -7.45
CA GLU A 71 -3.62 -0.77 -6.70
C GLU A 71 -3.79 -2.15 -7.32
N PHE A 72 -2.73 -2.95 -7.23
CA PHE A 72 -2.66 -4.32 -7.70
C PHE A 72 -2.13 -5.23 -6.59
N GLU A 73 -2.72 -6.41 -6.45
CA GLU A 73 -2.21 -7.48 -5.61
C GLU A 73 -1.49 -8.51 -6.50
N LEU A 74 -0.24 -8.82 -6.18
CA LEU A 74 0.57 -9.83 -6.86
C LEU A 74 0.97 -10.93 -5.86
N ILE A 75 1.11 -12.16 -6.36
CA ILE A 75 1.64 -13.28 -5.59
C ILE A 75 3.16 -13.29 -5.73
N GLU A 76 3.86 -13.34 -4.59
CA GLU A 76 5.32 -13.36 -4.55
C GLU A 76 5.89 -14.71 -5.05
N HIS A 77 6.90 -14.63 -5.91
CA HIS A 77 7.75 -15.75 -6.30
C HIS A 77 9.19 -15.28 -6.56
N GLN A 78 10.16 -16.21 -6.62
CA GLN A 78 11.61 -15.89 -6.62
C GLN A 78 12.10 -15.00 -7.76
N LYS A 79 11.36 -14.91 -8.87
CA LYS A 79 11.72 -14.13 -10.07
C LYS A 79 10.58 -13.20 -10.47
N LEU A 80 9.89 -12.63 -9.48
CA LEU A 80 8.78 -11.72 -9.75
C LEU A 80 9.29 -10.48 -10.49
N GLU A 81 8.87 -10.38 -11.74
CA GLU A 81 9.11 -9.25 -12.62
C GLU A 81 7.80 -8.89 -13.29
N PHE A 82 7.57 -7.59 -13.45
CA PHE A 82 6.39 -7.13 -14.15
C PHE A 82 6.67 -5.82 -14.90
N THR A 83 5.84 -5.56 -15.90
CA THR A 83 5.91 -4.39 -16.74
C THR A 83 4.65 -3.56 -16.55
N LEU A 84 4.82 -2.25 -16.43
CA LEU A 84 3.73 -1.28 -16.47
C LEU A 84 3.77 -0.55 -17.80
N THR A 85 2.71 -0.66 -18.58
CA THR A 85 2.60 -0.09 -19.92
C THR A 85 1.61 1.05 -19.93
N LEU A 86 2.01 2.23 -20.43
CA LEU A 86 1.10 3.34 -20.68
C LEU A 86 0.56 3.26 -22.11
N LYS A 87 -0.76 3.34 -22.26
CA LYS A 87 -1.45 3.40 -23.55
C LYS A 87 -2.30 4.65 -23.63
N ILE A 88 -2.25 5.31 -24.79
CA ILE A 88 -3.08 6.48 -25.09
C ILE A 88 -4.28 6.04 -25.93
N ARG A 89 -5.45 6.57 -25.59
CA ARG A 89 -6.68 6.34 -26.34
C ARG A 89 -6.55 6.93 -27.74
N ARG A 90 -7.02 6.20 -28.75
CA ARG A 90 -6.98 6.65 -30.15
C ARG A 90 -8.14 7.57 -30.49
N ASP A 91 -8.19 8.72 -29.84
CA ASP A 91 -9.14 9.77 -30.17
C ASP A 91 -8.92 10.27 -31.61
N PRO A 92 -9.94 10.83 -32.29
CA PRO A 92 -9.82 11.28 -33.69
C PRO A 92 -8.63 12.21 -33.96
N HIS A 93 -8.28 13.09 -33.02
CA HIS A 93 -7.13 13.98 -33.15
C HIS A 93 -5.79 13.25 -33.03
N VAL A 94 -5.69 12.20 -32.22
CA VAL A 94 -4.49 11.36 -32.13
C VAL A 94 -4.31 10.59 -33.43
N VAL A 95 -5.41 10.06 -34.00
CA VAL A 95 -5.38 9.40 -35.31
C VAL A 95 -4.96 10.37 -36.43
N ALA A 96 -5.40 11.64 -36.38
CA ALA A 96 -4.97 12.66 -37.32
C ALA A 96 -3.45 12.93 -37.24
N GLN A 97 -2.87 12.93 -36.03
CA GLN A 97 -1.41 13.05 -35.84
C GLN A 97 -0.64 11.87 -36.44
N PHE A 98 -1.16 10.64 -36.32
CA PHE A 98 -0.57 9.48 -37.02
C PHE A 98 -0.59 9.65 -38.53
N LYS A 99 -1.70 10.16 -39.11
CA LYS A 99 -1.81 10.42 -40.55
C LYS A 99 -0.83 11.50 -41.02
N ALA A 100 -0.60 12.54 -40.20
CA ALA A 100 0.35 13.61 -40.51
C ALA A 100 1.80 13.10 -40.61
N ASN A 101 2.14 12.05 -39.85
CA ASN A 101 3.45 11.42 -39.87
C ASN A 101 3.57 10.21 -40.83
N ALA A 102 2.48 9.84 -41.51
CA ALA A 102 2.51 8.74 -42.48
C ALA A 102 3.26 9.15 -43.75
N PRO A 103 4.02 8.25 -44.39
CA PRO A 103 4.70 8.56 -45.65
C PRO A 103 3.70 9.08 -46.69
N ARG A 104 3.98 10.24 -47.30
CA ARG A 104 3.16 10.77 -48.38
C ARG A 104 3.19 9.76 -49.56
N PRO A 105 2.04 9.43 -50.15
CA PRO A 105 2.00 8.61 -51.37
C PRO A 105 2.91 9.23 -52.44
N ALA A 106 3.68 8.40 -53.14
CA ALA A 106 4.47 8.87 -54.27
C ALA A 106 3.53 9.53 -55.29
N PRO A 107 3.91 10.67 -55.89
CA PRO A 107 3.11 11.27 -56.95
C PRO A 107 2.90 10.24 -58.07
N PRO A 108 1.71 10.21 -58.70
CA PRO A 108 1.44 9.28 -59.79
C PRO A 108 2.49 9.47 -60.88
N PRO A 109 2.97 8.37 -61.52
CA PRO A 109 3.95 8.49 -62.59
C PRO A 109 3.42 9.44 -63.68
N PRO A 110 4.28 10.30 -64.25
CA PRO A 110 3.86 11.19 -65.33
C PRO A 110 3.22 10.35 -66.44
N GLN A 111 1.98 10.68 -66.79
CA GLN A 111 1.24 9.99 -67.84
C GLN A 111 2.10 9.97 -69.10
N ALA A 112 2.35 8.78 -69.65
CA ALA A 112 3.00 8.64 -70.93
C ALA A 112 2.21 9.45 -71.97
N PRO A 113 2.87 10.23 -72.85
CA PRO A 113 2.17 10.95 -73.90
C PRO A 113 1.31 9.96 -74.71
N PRO A 114 0.08 10.34 -75.09
CA PRO A 114 -0.82 9.44 -75.78
C PRO A 114 -0.14 8.90 -77.05
N PRO A 115 -0.29 7.59 -77.35
CA PRO A 115 0.31 7.02 -78.54
C PRO A 115 -0.23 7.75 -79.77
N ALA A 116 0.68 8.18 -80.64
CA ALA A 116 0.33 8.84 -81.90
C ALA A 116 -0.68 7.97 -82.66
N SER A 117 -1.82 8.56 -83.01
CA SER A 117 -2.91 7.90 -83.72
C SER A 117 -2.39 7.24 -85.00
N LYS A 118 -2.69 5.95 -85.20
CA LYS A 118 -2.46 5.23 -86.45
C LYS A 118 -3.27 5.89 -87.58
N GLY A 119 -2.61 6.70 -88.41
CA GLY A 119 -3.08 7.17 -89.70
C GLY A 119 -2.00 6.90 -90.75
N GLY A 120 -2.34 6.19 -91.82
CA GLY A 120 -1.41 5.57 -92.75
C GLY A 120 -0.79 6.47 -93.83
N MET A 121 -0.11 5.77 -94.75
CA MET A 121 0.52 6.18 -96.02
C MET A 121 1.96 6.73 -96.00
N ARG A 122 2.89 5.80 -96.30
CA ARG A 122 4.13 5.88 -97.12
C ARG A 122 4.74 7.27 -97.40
N SER A 123 6.03 7.46 -97.07
CA SER A 123 7.06 7.85 -98.07
C SER A 123 8.49 7.77 -97.52
N PHE A 124 9.41 7.51 -98.43
CA PHE A 124 10.82 7.21 -98.29
C PHE A 124 11.72 8.47 -98.22
N PHE A 125 12.99 8.24 -97.84
CA PHE A 125 14.18 9.11 -97.93
C PHE A 125 14.35 10.23 -96.88
N SER A 126 15.20 9.99 -95.87
CA SER A 126 16.05 11.02 -95.25
C SER A 126 17.08 10.40 -94.28
N THR A 127 18.32 10.86 -94.43
CA THR A 127 19.61 10.60 -93.75
C THR A 127 19.59 10.50 -92.21
N PRO A 128 20.49 9.72 -91.56
CA PRO A 128 20.55 9.62 -90.11
C PRO A 128 21.21 10.86 -89.50
N LYS A 129 20.41 11.79 -88.96
CA LYS A 129 20.89 12.80 -88.04
C LYS A 129 20.94 12.21 -86.62
N LYS A 130 22.14 12.29 -86.02
CA LYS A 130 22.41 11.94 -84.61
C LYS A 130 21.32 12.52 -83.69
N PRO A 131 20.76 11.72 -82.76
CA PRO A 131 19.89 12.27 -81.74
C PRO A 131 20.74 13.11 -80.77
N THR A 132 20.48 14.42 -80.77
CA THR A 132 20.89 15.33 -79.69
C THR A 132 20.30 14.77 -78.40
N LYS A 133 21.16 14.26 -77.51
CA LYS A 133 20.78 13.87 -76.15
C LYS A 133 20.23 15.12 -75.45
N VAL A 134 18.91 15.22 -75.36
CA VAL A 134 18.25 16.13 -74.43
C VAL A 134 18.74 15.72 -73.04
N ALA A 135 19.47 16.62 -72.38
CA ALA A 135 19.95 16.40 -71.03
C ALA A 135 18.75 16.10 -70.12
N PRO A 136 18.77 15.00 -69.35
CA PRO A 136 17.71 14.73 -68.40
C PRO A 136 17.66 15.88 -67.39
N LYS A 137 16.50 16.53 -67.27
CA LYS A 137 16.25 17.48 -66.19
C LYS A 137 16.60 16.78 -64.87
N PRO A 138 17.40 17.39 -63.98
CA PRO A 138 17.73 16.78 -62.71
C PRO A 138 16.42 16.46 -61.99
N ILE A 139 16.21 15.19 -61.68
CA ILE A 139 15.14 14.73 -60.79
C ILE A 139 15.51 15.32 -59.44
N VAL A 140 14.92 16.47 -59.10
CA VAL A 140 14.99 17.00 -57.74
C VAL A 140 14.32 15.95 -56.88
N ALA A 141 15.10 15.19 -56.12
CA ALA A 141 14.57 14.25 -55.15
C ALA A 141 13.57 15.03 -54.27
N PRO A 142 12.35 14.50 -54.04
CA PRO A 142 11.40 15.17 -53.17
C PRO A 142 12.08 15.42 -51.82
N PRO A 143 11.90 16.61 -51.21
CA PRO A 143 12.52 16.91 -49.93
C PRO A 143 12.16 15.81 -48.93
N PRO A 144 13.10 15.37 -48.09
CA PRO A 144 12.84 14.31 -47.11
C PRO A 144 11.63 14.71 -46.28
N HIS A 145 10.66 13.80 -46.14
CA HIS A 145 9.46 14.05 -45.36
C HIS A 145 9.87 14.41 -43.93
N ARG A 146 9.66 15.67 -43.55
CA ARG A 146 9.91 16.13 -42.19
C ARG A 146 8.76 15.62 -41.34
N LEU A 147 9.05 14.74 -40.38
CA LEU A 147 8.05 14.30 -39.40
C LEU A 147 7.64 15.50 -38.54
N GLU A 148 6.35 15.60 -38.25
CA GLU A 148 5.84 16.61 -37.34
C GLU A 148 6.12 16.19 -35.88
N GLU A 149 6.54 17.16 -35.07
CA GLU A 149 6.75 16.95 -33.64
C GLU A 149 5.40 16.95 -32.92
N ASN A 150 4.81 15.76 -32.76
CA ASN A 150 3.52 15.56 -32.13
C ASN A 150 3.51 14.25 -31.30
N LEU A 151 2.43 13.99 -30.55
CA LEU A 151 2.33 12.82 -29.68
C LEU A 151 2.48 11.51 -30.45
N ALA A 152 1.90 11.41 -31.65
CA ALA A 152 1.96 10.20 -32.47
C ALA A 152 3.39 9.79 -32.84
N ARG A 153 4.36 10.72 -32.83
CA ARG A 153 5.79 10.42 -33.02
C ARG A 153 6.35 9.53 -31.90
N TYR A 154 5.70 9.51 -30.74
CA TYR A 154 6.09 8.75 -29.55
C TYR A 154 5.23 7.51 -29.30
N LEU A 155 4.17 7.32 -30.09
CA LEU A 155 3.24 6.23 -29.93
C LEU A 155 3.54 5.11 -30.92
N LYS A 156 3.45 3.87 -30.44
CA LYS A 156 3.35 2.73 -31.33
C LYS A 156 2.00 2.72 -32.05
N THR A 157 1.91 1.94 -33.12
CA THR A 157 0.67 1.73 -33.86
C THR A 157 -0.47 1.21 -32.99
N ASP A 158 -0.16 0.52 -31.88
CA ASP A 158 -1.15 0.01 -30.93
C ASP A 158 -1.67 1.08 -29.95
N GLY A 159 -1.04 2.26 -29.88
CA GLY A 159 -1.31 3.33 -28.91
C GLY A 159 -0.42 3.27 -27.66
N GLN A 160 0.53 2.33 -27.58
CA GLN A 160 1.50 2.26 -26.50
C GLN A 160 2.47 3.46 -26.55
N LEU A 161 2.61 4.15 -25.43
CA LEU A 161 3.49 5.29 -25.27
C LEU A 161 4.83 4.90 -24.65
N ALA A 162 4.80 4.24 -23.49
CA ALA A 162 6.01 3.85 -22.77
C ALA A 162 5.80 2.65 -21.86
N ARG A 163 6.91 2.11 -21.36
CA ARG A 163 6.95 1.02 -20.39
C ARG A 163 7.90 1.34 -19.24
N ALA A 164 7.52 0.93 -18.05
CA ALA A 164 8.40 0.80 -16.90
C ALA A 164 8.57 -0.70 -16.58
N PHE A 165 9.79 -1.09 -16.25
CA PHE A 165 10.15 -2.47 -15.89
C PHE A 165 10.50 -2.53 -14.41
N VAL A 166 9.91 -3.49 -13.70
CA VAL A 166 10.14 -3.67 -12.26
C VAL A 166 10.65 -5.07 -12.01
N CYS A 167 11.86 -5.18 -11.47
CA CYS A 167 12.38 -6.40 -10.86
C CYS A 167 12.13 -6.33 -9.36
N PHE A 168 11.26 -7.21 -8.83
CA PHE A 168 10.87 -7.15 -7.43
C PHE A 168 12.03 -7.43 -6.47
N LYS A 169 12.99 -8.26 -6.90
CA LYS A 169 14.17 -8.61 -6.10
C LYS A 169 14.96 -7.37 -5.64
N ASP A 170 15.02 -6.33 -6.46
CA ASP A 170 15.78 -5.10 -6.18
C ASP A 170 15.10 -4.17 -5.17
N ILE A 171 13.83 -4.43 -4.84
CA ILE A 171 13.03 -3.62 -3.92
C ILE A 171 12.48 -4.41 -2.73
N ALA A 172 12.50 -5.74 -2.77
CA ALA A 172 11.87 -6.61 -1.77
C ALA A 172 12.23 -6.23 -0.32
N ASP A 173 13.52 -6.01 -0.05
CA ASP A 173 14.01 -5.66 1.29
C ASP A 173 13.57 -4.27 1.75
N ARG A 174 13.29 -3.35 0.82
CA ARG A 174 12.87 -1.97 1.11
C ARG A 174 11.38 -1.86 1.42
N CYS A 175 10.58 -2.78 0.88
CA CYS A 175 9.13 -2.81 1.05
C CYS A 175 8.65 -3.94 1.99
N ASP A 176 9.55 -4.66 2.65
CA ASP A 176 9.17 -5.73 3.58
C ASP A 176 8.37 -5.16 4.75
N THR A 177 7.06 -5.43 4.76
CA THR A 177 6.17 -5.06 5.85
C THR A 177 6.19 -3.54 6.12
N LYS A 178 6.54 -2.76 5.09
CA LYS A 178 6.70 -1.31 5.13
C LYS A 178 6.30 -0.71 3.78
N LEU A 179 5.64 0.45 3.82
CA LEU A 179 5.36 1.22 2.62
C LEU A 179 6.66 1.81 2.06
N PHE A 180 6.92 1.53 0.80
CA PHE A 180 8.06 2.06 0.06
C PHE A 180 7.60 2.74 -1.22
N GLU A 181 7.88 4.03 -1.36
CA GLU A 181 7.60 4.81 -2.56
C GLU A 181 8.89 5.03 -3.35
N THR A 182 8.84 4.83 -4.66
CA THR A 182 9.96 5.07 -5.56
C THR A 182 9.47 5.41 -6.97
N THR A 183 10.36 5.99 -7.78
CA THR A 183 10.09 6.26 -9.20
C THR A 183 10.77 5.25 -10.10
N TYR A 184 10.17 4.98 -11.25
CA TYR A 184 10.72 4.15 -12.32
C TYR A 184 10.73 4.93 -13.64
N PRO A 185 11.81 4.86 -14.44
CA PRO A 185 11.87 5.56 -15.71
C PRO A 185 10.87 4.96 -16.71
N LEU A 186 10.14 5.83 -17.41
CA LEU A 186 9.25 5.45 -18.51
C LEU A 186 10.04 5.44 -19.81
N ILE A 187 10.30 4.24 -20.33
CA ILE A 187 11.03 4.03 -21.58
C ILE A 187 10.03 4.01 -22.73
N GLY A 188 10.04 5.08 -23.51
CA GLY A 188 9.26 5.25 -24.73
C GLY A 188 10.09 5.03 -25.99
N GLN A 189 9.44 5.21 -27.12
CA GLN A 189 10.06 5.20 -28.43
C GLN A 189 9.75 6.52 -29.13
N ARG A 190 10.67 7.02 -29.95
CA ARG A 190 10.46 8.20 -30.81
C ARG A 190 10.85 7.85 -32.23
N MET A 191 9.97 8.17 -33.17
CA MET A 191 10.21 7.98 -34.60
C MET A 191 11.14 9.09 -35.13
N GLU A 192 12.41 8.79 -35.40
CA GLU A 192 13.38 9.76 -35.92
C GLU A 192 13.20 9.99 -37.43
N THR A 193 12.97 8.91 -38.17
CA THR A 193 12.59 8.91 -39.58
C THR A 193 11.51 7.86 -39.82
N SER A 194 10.92 7.80 -41.01
CA SER A 194 9.87 6.82 -41.34
C SER A 194 10.27 5.35 -41.09
N SER A 195 11.57 5.04 -41.01
CA SER A 195 12.09 3.70 -40.76
C SER A 195 12.96 3.57 -39.50
N LYS A 196 13.37 4.66 -38.87
CA LYS A 196 14.26 4.65 -37.69
C LYS A 196 13.51 5.10 -36.45
N VAL A 197 13.51 4.26 -35.43
CA VAL A 197 12.94 4.53 -34.11
C VAL A 197 14.06 4.49 -33.07
N SER A 198 14.11 5.48 -32.17
CA SER A 198 15.02 5.53 -31.03
C SER A 198 14.28 5.28 -29.73
N SER A 199 14.91 4.57 -28.79
CA SER A 199 14.41 4.44 -27.42
C SER A 199 14.93 5.58 -26.56
N LEU A 200 14.07 6.13 -25.71
CA LEU A 200 14.42 7.22 -24.80
C LEU A 200 13.54 7.19 -23.55
N GLN A 201 14.04 7.78 -22.47
CA GLN A 201 13.22 8.04 -21.29
C GLN A 201 12.33 9.25 -21.57
N ILE A 202 11.02 9.09 -21.40
CA ILE A 202 10.02 10.13 -21.67
C ILE A 202 9.31 10.62 -20.41
N GLY A 203 9.77 10.25 -19.23
CA GLY A 203 9.16 10.61 -17.94
C GLY A 203 9.42 9.57 -16.87
N GLU A 204 8.67 9.66 -15.78
CA GLU A 204 8.78 8.77 -14.62
C GLU A 204 7.41 8.26 -14.18
N LEU A 205 7.36 7.03 -13.66
CA LEU A 205 6.20 6.42 -13.04
C LEU A 205 6.43 6.32 -11.53
N ILE A 206 5.52 6.90 -10.74
CA ILE A 206 5.59 6.87 -9.28
C ILE A 206 4.83 5.64 -8.78
N LEU A 207 5.53 4.77 -8.06
CA LEU A 207 5.00 3.52 -7.53
C LEU A 207 5.18 3.43 -6.02
N GLN A 208 4.18 2.88 -5.35
CA GLN A 208 4.24 2.46 -3.96
C GLN A 208 4.19 0.94 -3.86
N PHE A 209 4.99 0.39 -2.96
CA PHE A 209 5.13 -1.03 -2.74
C PHE A 209 4.93 -1.36 -1.26
N PHE A 210 4.30 -2.51 -1.01
CA PHE A 210 4.27 -3.15 0.29
C PHE A 210 4.31 -4.66 0.10
N ARG A 211 5.28 -5.33 0.72
CA ARG A 211 5.38 -6.78 0.75
C ARG A 211 4.81 -7.29 2.06
N LEU A 212 3.87 -8.22 1.95
CA LEU A 212 3.40 -9.05 3.04
C LEU A 212 4.07 -10.43 2.92
N PRO A 213 4.92 -10.84 3.87
CA PRO A 213 5.55 -12.15 3.81
C PRO A 213 4.51 -13.27 3.93
N PRO A 214 4.85 -14.51 3.53
CA PRO A 214 3.94 -15.65 3.66
C PRO A 214 3.42 -15.82 5.09
N LEU A 215 2.11 -15.71 5.27
CA LEU A 215 1.45 -15.90 6.56
C LEU A 215 0.90 -17.32 6.68
N HIS A 216 1.72 -18.19 7.25
CA HIS A 216 1.35 -19.58 7.50
C HIS A 216 0.18 -19.70 8.48
N GLY A 217 -0.76 -20.58 8.18
CA GLY A 217 -1.91 -20.85 9.05
C GLY A 217 -3.06 -19.84 8.96
N ILE A 218 -2.95 -18.76 8.18
CA ILE A 218 -4.03 -17.79 7.99
C ILE A 218 -4.69 -18.00 6.62
N PRO A 219 -6.02 -18.27 6.57
CA PRO A 219 -6.75 -18.31 5.31
C PRO A 219 -6.60 -17.00 4.52
N ALA A 220 -6.52 -17.09 3.19
CA ALA A 220 -6.38 -15.91 2.31
C ALA A 220 -7.52 -14.87 2.51
N SER A 221 -8.71 -15.30 2.94
CA SER A 221 -9.84 -14.42 3.26
C SER A 221 -9.66 -13.58 4.52
N GLN A 222 -8.77 -13.96 5.43
CA GLN A 222 -8.45 -13.24 6.66
C GLN A 222 -7.14 -12.43 6.55
N GLN A 223 -6.45 -12.54 5.41
CA GLN A 223 -5.29 -11.71 5.09
C GLN A 223 -5.75 -10.35 4.55
N PRO A 224 -4.93 -9.31 4.66
CA PRO A 224 -5.29 -8.02 4.09
C PRO A 224 -5.42 -8.14 2.56
N GLN A 225 -6.38 -7.39 2.01
CA GLN A 225 -6.66 -7.35 0.57
C GLN A 225 -6.25 -6.02 -0.07
N SER A 226 -5.70 -5.10 0.73
CA SER A 226 -5.19 -3.82 0.24
C SER A 226 -4.01 -3.30 1.03
N LEU A 227 -3.27 -2.37 0.41
CA LEU A 227 -2.20 -1.59 1.04
C LEU A 227 -2.70 -0.84 2.27
N GLU A 228 -3.89 -0.23 2.20
CA GLU A 228 -4.48 0.50 3.33
C GLU A 228 -4.81 -0.43 4.49
N GLU A 229 -5.34 -1.62 4.21
CA GLU A 229 -5.60 -2.61 5.24
C GLU A 229 -4.30 -3.11 5.90
N CYS A 230 -3.25 -3.32 5.11
CA CYS A 230 -1.92 -3.63 5.63
C CYS A 230 -1.40 -2.53 6.57
N HIS A 231 -1.44 -1.29 6.12
CA HIS A 231 -0.98 -0.14 6.88
C HIS A 231 -1.79 0.05 8.17
N ARG A 232 -3.12 -0.02 8.09
CA ARG A 232 -4.03 0.08 9.23
C ARG A 232 -3.79 -1.05 10.23
N GLY A 233 -3.66 -2.29 9.78
CA GLY A 233 -3.41 -3.44 10.65
C GLY A 233 -2.09 -3.33 11.42
N LEU A 234 -1.02 -2.87 10.75
CA LEU A 234 0.26 -2.61 11.41
C LEU A 234 0.18 -1.47 12.44
N ARG A 235 -0.54 -0.38 12.12
CA ARG A 235 -0.79 0.71 13.08
C ARG A 235 -1.57 0.22 14.29
N HIS A 236 -2.59 -0.60 14.09
CA HIS A 236 -3.36 -1.17 15.19
C HIS A 236 -2.49 -2.05 16.08
N ILE A 237 -1.62 -2.89 15.52
CA ILE A 237 -0.67 -3.65 16.33
C ILE A 237 0.23 -2.75 17.15
N HIS A 238 0.80 -1.71 16.54
CA HIS A 238 1.62 -0.76 17.28
C HIS A 238 0.85 -0.15 18.45
N TRP A 239 -0.39 0.29 18.19
CA TRP A 239 -1.30 0.79 19.21
C TRP A 239 -1.53 -0.23 20.34
N HIS A 240 -1.71 -1.52 20.01
CA HIS A 240 -1.93 -2.60 20.98
C HIS A 240 -0.70 -2.98 21.82
N LYS A 241 0.52 -2.62 21.36
CA LYS A 241 1.77 -2.89 22.10
C LYS A 241 2.27 -1.67 22.89
N GLN A 242 1.74 -0.48 22.59
CA GLN A 242 2.14 0.74 23.27
C GLN A 242 1.57 0.81 24.69
N THR A 243 2.39 1.31 25.62
CA THR A 243 1.95 1.65 26.98
C THR A 243 1.49 3.10 26.98
N TYR A 244 0.24 3.35 27.38
CA TYR A 244 -0.36 4.69 27.37
C TYR A 244 -0.30 5.37 28.73
N PHE A 245 -0.45 4.60 29.80
CA PHE A 245 -0.47 5.12 31.16
C PHE A 245 -0.02 4.04 32.14
N GLU A 246 0.63 4.46 33.21
CA GLU A 246 1.01 3.59 34.32
C GLU A 246 0.84 4.31 35.66
N GLY A 247 0.57 3.55 36.71
CA GLY A 247 0.33 4.09 38.04
C GLY A 247 -0.10 3.03 39.02
N THR A 248 -0.14 3.38 40.30
CA THR A 248 -0.53 2.45 41.37
C THR A 248 -2.01 2.63 41.67
N LEU A 249 -2.73 1.51 41.79
CA LEU A 249 -4.13 1.48 42.22
C LEU A 249 -4.34 0.37 43.23
N THR A 250 -5.35 0.53 44.08
CA THR A 250 -5.84 -0.54 44.94
C THR A 250 -7.11 -1.11 44.33
N GLN A 251 -7.07 -2.40 43.97
CA GLN A 251 -8.13 -3.13 43.27
C GLN A 251 -8.97 -3.95 44.24
N ASN A 252 -10.29 -3.94 44.07
CA ASN A 252 -11.24 -4.90 44.63
C ASN A 252 -12.13 -5.46 43.52
N GLY A 253 -12.36 -6.78 43.52
CA GLY A 253 -13.07 -7.48 42.45
C GLY A 253 -12.14 -8.01 41.33
N GLY A 254 -12.74 -8.71 40.36
CA GLY A 254 -12.01 -9.42 39.31
C GLY A 254 -11.32 -10.68 39.85
N ASP A 255 -9.99 -10.68 39.88
CA ASP A 255 -9.18 -11.76 40.47
C ASP A 255 -8.90 -11.57 41.98
N CYS A 256 -9.29 -10.44 42.55
CA CYS A 256 -9.07 -10.10 43.95
C CYS A 256 -10.38 -10.22 44.75
N THR A 257 -10.37 -11.00 45.84
CA THR A 257 -11.48 -11.12 46.80
C THR A 257 -11.44 -10.06 47.91
N THR A 258 -10.29 -9.37 48.05
CA THR A 258 -10.03 -8.31 49.02
C THR A 258 -9.24 -7.20 48.34
N TRP A 259 -9.21 -6.01 48.94
CA TRP A 259 -8.44 -4.89 48.43
C TRP A 259 -6.96 -5.24 48.28
N ARG A 260 -6.41 -5.03 47.08
CA ARG A 260 -5.00 -5.29 46.80
C ARG A 260 -4.38 -4.15 46.01
N ARG A 261 -3.33 -3.56 46.57
CA ARG A 261 -2.49 -2.55 45.91
C ARG A 261 -1.61 -3.20 44.85
N ARG A 262 -1.65 -2.70 43.61
CA ARG A 262 -0.85 -3.19 42.48
C ARG A 262 -0.43 -2.02 41.61
N HIS A 263 0.70 -2.18 40.91
CA HIS A 263 1.10 -1.25 39.89
C HIS A 263 0.45 -1.66 38.56
N PHE A 264 -0.29 -0.78 37.92
CA PHE A 264 -1.01 -1.05 36.69
C PHE A 264 -0.39 -0.33 35.51
N ARG A 265 -0.45 -0.98 34.35
CA ARG A 265 -0.11 -0.37 33.06
C ARG A 265 -1.23 -0.60 32.07
N VAL A 266 -1.61 0.46 31.37
CA VAL A 266 -2.50 0.41 30.21
C VAL A 266 -1.64 0.13 28.98
N ILE A 267 -1.70 -1.10 28.48
CA ILE A 267 -0.95 -1.56 27.31
C ILE A 267 -1.95 -1.96 26.23
N GLY A 268 -2.14 -1.07 25.25
CA GLY A 268 -3.16 -1.27 24.22
C GLY A 268 -4.55 -1.45 24.82
N ALA A 269 -5.16 -2.58 24.48
CA ALA A 269 -6.47 -3.00 24.98
C ALA A 269 -6.46 -3.64 26.37
N ASN A 270 -5.31 -3.69 27.06
CA ASN A 270 -5.17 -4.43 28.30
C ASN A 270 -4.76 -3.52 29.45
N LEU A 271 -5.41 -3.67 30.60
CA LEU A 271 -4.96 -3.15 31.87
C LEU A 271 -4.20 -4.28 32.59
N VAL A 272 -2.87 -4.18 32.62
CA VAL A 272 -1.98 -5.21 33.15
C VAL A 272 -1.57 -4.84 34.56
N ALA A 273 -1.84 -5.72 35.51
CA ALA A 273 -1.43 -5.58 36.89
C ALA A 273 -0.06 -6.22 37.09
N PHE A 274 0.86 -5.49 37.70
CA PHE A 274 2.19 -5.94 38.06
C PHE A 274 2.32 -6.07 39.58
N ASN A 275 3.04 -7.10 40.00
CA ASN A 275 3.46 -7.24 41.39
C ASN A 275 4.50 -6.18 41.71
N ASP A 276 4.33 -5.47 42.83
CA ASP A 276 5.20 -4.35 43.17
C ASP A 276 6.64 -4.77 43.52
N VAL A 277 6.81 -5.98 44.08
CA VAL A 277 8.13 -6.52 44.46
C VAL A 277 8.81 -7.19 43.28
N THR A 278 8.14 -8.16 42.64
CA THR A 278 8.76 -8.98 41.59
C THR A 278 8.73 -8.34 40.21
N LYS A 279 7.96 -7.25 40.04
CA LYS A 279 7.69 -6.57 38.76
C LYS A 279 7.18 -7.51 37.66
N LYS A 280 6.66 -8.69 38.03
CA LYS A 280 6.02 -9.64 37.12
C LYS A 280 4.55 -9.30 36.95
N ALA A 281 4.01 -9.50 35.75
CA ALA A 281 2.58 -9.37 35.49
C ALA A 281 1.81 -10.45 36.27
N THR A 282 0.89 -10.04 37.13
CA THR A 282 0.06 -10.94 37.96
C THR A 282 -1.30 -11.19 37.35
N ALA A 283 -1.90 -10.17 36.74
CA ALA A 283 -3.22 -10.25 36.15
C ALA A 283 -3.30 -9.37 34.90
N THR A 284 -4.21 -9.70 33.99
CA THR A 284 -4.48 -8.91 32.79
C THR A 284 -5.98 -8.79 32.61
N ILE A 285 -6.45 -7.55 32.62
CA ILE A 285 -7.86 -7.20 32.44
C ILE A 285 -8.02 -6.74 30.98
N ASP A 286 -8.91 -7.39 30.24
CA ASP A 286 -9.21 -7.04 28.85
C ASP A 286 -10.23 -5.90 28.80
N LEU A 287 -9.77 -4.70 28.42
CA LEU A 287 -10.59 -3.49 28.38
C LEU A 287 -11.64 -3.52 27.26
N ARG A 288 -11.54 -4.42 26.28
CA ARG A 288 -12.58 -4.59 25.24
C ARG A 288 -13.86 -5.20 25.80
N ARG A 289 -13.76 -5.85 26.95
CA ARG A 289 -14.90 -6.42 27.67
C ARG A 289 -15.54 -5.39 28.62
N ALA A 290 -14.87 -4.28 28.88
CA ALA A 290 -15.40 -3.20 29.67
C ALA A 290 -16.47 -2.44 28.87
N ILE A 291 -17.52 -2.03 29.56
CA ILE A 291 -18.69 -1.35 29.00
C ILE A 291 -18.62 0.15 29.36
N ALA A 292 -18.27 0.46 30.60
CA ALA A 292 -18.27 1.82 31.12
C ALA A 292 -17.26 1.98 32.25
N VAL A 293 -16.88 3.23 32.49
CA VAL A 293 -16.05 3.68 33.61
C VAL A 293 -16.82 4.77 34.34
N GLU A 294 -17.07 4.60 35.63
CA GLU A 294 -17.85 5.56 36.43
C GLU A 294 -17.06 6.02 37.65
N ASP A 295 -17.09 7.33 37.92
CA ASP A 295 -16.65 7.88 39.20
C ASP A 295 -17.73 7.66 40.25
N ILE A 296 -17.38 6.99 41.36
CA ILE A 296 -18.32 6.67 42.44
C ILE A 296 -18.84 7.96 43.10
N GLN A 297 -18.04 9.02 43.15
CA GLN A 297 -18.46 10.29 43.73
C GLN A 297 -19.51 11.00 42.87
N GLU A 298 -19.31 11.05 41.55
CA GLU A 298 -20.27 11.69 40.63
C GLU A 298 -21.56 10.88 40.47
N GLY A 299 -21.48 9.55 40.50
CA GLY A 299 -22.65 8.67 40.46
C GLY A 299 -23.60 8.91 41.64
N ARG A 300 -23.04 9.10 42.84
CA ARG A 300 -23.81 9.47 44.05
C ARG A 300 -24.46 10.85 43.91
N SER A 301 -23.73 11.86 43.42
CA SER A 301 -24.29 13.21 43.20
C SER A 301 -25.42 13.23 42.17
N ARG A 302 -25.35 12.41 41.12
CA ARG A 302 -26.42 12.25 40.13
C ARG A 302 -27.65 11.52 40.68
N ALA A 303 -27.47 10.46 41.47
CA ALA A 303 -28.57 9.73 42.09
C ALA A 303 -29.37 10.60 43.09
N LEU A 304 -28.69 11.53 43.76
CA LEU A 304 -29.27 12.49 44.72
C LEU A 304 -29.86 13.75 44.07
N SER A 305 -29.78 13.89 42.74
CA SER A 305 -30.34 15.05 42.03
C SER A 305 -31.86 14.93 41.89
N PRO A 306 -32.67 15.98 42.17
CA PRO A 306 -34.14 15.90 42.17
C PRO A 306 -34.78 15.62 40.79
N ALA A 307 -34.00 15.52 39.71
CA ALA A 307 -34.46 15.22 38.36
C ALA A 307 -34.50 13.71 38.01
N SER A 308 -33.89 12.83 38.81
CA SER A 308 -33.79 11.37 38.53
C SER A 308 -34.83 10.51 39.26
N VAL A 309 -35.94 11.10 39.70
CA VAL A 309 -36.97 10.42 40.52
C VAL A 309 -37.81 9.40 39.74
N GLN A 310 -37.77 9.39 38.40
CA GLN A 310 -38.68 8.55 37.59
C GLN A 310 -38.17 7.14 37.24
N THR A 311 -36.94 6.76 37.60
CA THR A 311 -36.40 5.41 37.29
C THR A 311 -35.73 4.69 38.46
N ALA A 312 -35.85 5.19 39.69
CA ALA A 312 -35.35 4.50 40.87
C ALA A 312 -36.21 3.27 41.21
N ARG A 313 -35.74 2.09 40.81
CA ARG A 313 -36.21 0.82 41.39
C ARG A 313 -35.77 0.74 42.86
N SER A 314 -36.76 0.52 43.73
CA SER A 314 -36.73 0.06 45.13
C SER A 314 -35.96 0.88 46.19
N PRO A 315 -36.65 1.46 47.21
CA PRO A 315 -36.07 2.28 48.28
C PRO A 315 -35.58 1.48 49.51
N PHE A 316 -35.16 0.22 49.34
CA PHE A 316 -34.81 -0.68 50.47
C PHE A 316 -33.34 -1.14 50.50
N THR A 317 -32.45 -0.48 49.76
CA THR A 317 -31.02 -0.88 49.66
C THR A 317 -30.05 0.14 50.29
N ASP A 318 -30.55 1.14 51.01
CA ASP A 318 -29.82 2.41 51.22
C ASP A 318 -29.10 2.55 52.57
N ASP A 319 -28.92 1.49 53.35
CA ASP A 319 -28.26 1.56 54.67
C ASP A 319 -27.01 0.66 54.82
N TYR A 320 -26.65 -0.12 53.79
CA TYR A 320 -25.45 -0.98 53.77
C TYR A 320 -24.40 -0.58 52.73
N ASP A 321 -24.71 0.30 51.77
CA ASP A 321 -23.78 0.73 50.71
C ASP A 321 -22.91 1.94 51.10
N ASP A 322 -23.13 2.50 52.30
CA ASP A 322 -22.29 3.56 52.87
C ASP A 322 -20.89 3.04 53.27
N VAL A 323 -20.75 1.72 53.46
CA VAL A 323 -19.50 1.07 53.87
C VAL A 323 -18.48 0.94 52.73
N TYR A 324 -18.88 1.13 51.47
CA TYR A 324 -18.00 0.93 50.29
C TYR A 324 -17.65 2.20 49.51
N GLY A 325 -18.08 3.37 49.97
CA GLY A 325 -17.82 4.68 49.36
C GLY A 325 -16.42 5.23 49.64
N VAL A 326 -15.36 4.47 49.38
CA VAL A 326 -13.99 4.97 49.62
C VAL A 326 -13.75 6.17 48.70
N LYS A 327 -13.47 7.35 49.27
CA LYS A 327 -13.12 8.55 48.49
C LYS A 327 -11.98 8.22 47.51
N ARG A 328 -11.91 8.88 46.36
CA ARG A 328 -10.91 8.60 45.29
C ARG A 328 -11.07 7.24 44.59
N SER A 329 -12.29 6.69 44.60
CA SER A 329 -12.57 5.42 43.94
C SER A 329 -13.43 5.58 42.69
N PHE A 330 -13.22 4.67 41.73
CA PHE A 330 -13.98 4.57 40.49
C PHE A 330 -14.25 3.10 40.16
N ARG A 331 -15.24 2.84 39.29
CA ARG A 331 -15.66 1.50 38.88
C ARG A 331 -15.45 1.27 37.40
N LEU A 332 -15.03 0.05 37.07
CA LEU A 332 -14.98 -0.45 35.71
C LEU A 332 -16.03 -1.55 35.55
N PHE A 333 -17.01 -1.32 34.69
CA PHE A 333 -18.12 -2.26 34.45
C PHE A 333 -17.84 -3.19 33.28
N PHE A 334 -18.24 -4.44 33.42
CA PHE A 334 -18.14 -5.49 32.41
C PHE A 334 -19.52 -6.12 32.16
N LYS A 335 -19.62 -6.92 31.09
CA LYS A 335 -20.83 -7.70 30.80
C LYS A 335 -21.21 -8.61 31.98
N ARG A 336 -22.52 -8.84 32.14
CA ARG A 336 -23.12 -9.70 33.19
C ARG A 336 -22.93 -9.15 34.60
N ASP A 337 -23.00 -7.83 34.74
CA ASP A 337 -22.99 -7.14 36.04
C ASP A 337 -21.72 -7.40 36.86
N GLN A 338 -20.61 -7.66 36.17
CA GLN A 338 -19.30 -7.78 36.79
C GLN A 338 -18.67 -6.40 36.89
N GLU A 339 -18.22 -6.01 38.08
CA GLU A 339 -17.51 -4.75 38.29
C GLU A 339 -16.15 -4.98 38.96
N ILE A 340 -15.22 -4.06 38.70
CA ILE A 340 -13.96 -3.95 39.43
C ILE A 340 -13.89 -2.54 39.98
N VAL A 341 -13.68 -2.43 41.29
CA VAL A 341 -13.52 -1.16 41.98
C VAL A 341 -12.04 -0.85 42.13
N PHE A 342 -11.66 0.36 41.78
CA PHE A 342 -10.31 0.86 41.95
C PHE A 342 -10.30 2.07 42.88
N PHE A 343 -9.27 2.15 43.71
CA PHE A 343 -8.96 3.28 44.57
C PHE A 343 -7.59 3.85 44.19
N ALA A 344 -7.52 5.17 44.03
CA ALA A 344 -6.27 5.91 43.81
C ALA A 344 -5.84 6.63 45.09
N ASP A 345 -4.54 6.82 45.28
CA ASP A 345 -4.01 7.48 46.49
C ASP A 345 -4.31 8.98 46.50
N THR A 346 -4.33 9.61 45.32
CA THR A 346 -4.57 11.05 45.13
C THR A 346 -5.75 11.33 44.19
N ASP A 347 -6.33 12.51 44.31
CA ASP A 347 -7.43 12.95 43.44
C ASP A 347 -6.92 13.17 42.00
N GLU A 348 -5.69 13.67 41.85
CA GLU A 348 -5.04 13.88 40.56
C GLU A 348 -4.80 12.56 39.82
N GLU A 349 -4.34 11.52 40.53
CA GLU A 349 -4.20 10.19 39.94
C GLU A 349 -5.54 9.59 39.54
N LYS A 350 -6.59 9.72 40.39
CA LYS A 350 -7.95 9.28 40.04
C LYS A 350 -8.39 9.92 38.73
N SER A 351 -8.28 11.24 38.62
CA SER A 351 -8.73 11.98 37.44
C SER A 351 -8.00 11.54 36.18
N ARG A 352 -6.67 11.34 36.22
CA ARG A 352 -5.90 10.83 35.06
C ARG A 352 -6.31 9.40 34.69
N TRP A 353 -6.53 8.52 35.67
CA TRP A 353 -7.01 7.16 35.41
C TRP A 353 -8.38 7.15 34.75
N LEU A 354 -9.31 7.97 35.25
CA LEU A 354 -10.64 8.13 34.65
C LEU A 354 -10.54 8.64 33.22
N GLU A 355 -9.79 9.70 32.97
CA GLU A 355 -9.59 10.29 31.63
C GLU A 355 -9.07 9.24 30.63
N VAL A 356 -8.01 8.53 30.99
CA VAL A 356 -7.40 7.51 30.12
C VAL A 356 -8.35 6.34 29.87
N LEU A 357 -9.00 5.82 30.91
CA LEU A 357 -9.89 4.66 30.77
C LEU A 357 -11.18 5.01 30.02
N GLN A 358 -11.76 6.19 30.26
CA GLN A 358 -12.94 6.68 29.52
C GLN A 358 -12.62 6.90 28.04
N ALA A 359 -11.44 7.42 27.71
CA ALA A 359 -11.01 7.58 26.33
C ALA A 359 -10.80 6.24 25.60
N LEU A 360 -10.48 5.16 26.32
CA LEU A 360 -10.19 3.85 25.73
C LEU A 360 -11.40 2.93 25.65
N VAL A 361 -12.23 2.89 26.70
CA VAL A 361 -13.40 2.00 26.74
C VAL A 361 -14.37 2.37 25.62
N GLY A 362 -14.73 1.40 24.79
CA GLY A 362 -15.55 1.62 23.58
C GLY A 362 -14.79 2.09 22.33
N HIS A 363 -13.53 2.52 22.45
CA HIS A 363 -12.74 3.09 21.35
C HIS A 363 -11.48 2.28 21.00
N ILE A 364 -11.48 0.97 21.31
CA ILE A 364 -10.33 0.09 21.06
C ILE A 364 -10.29 -0.35 19.59
N PRO A 365 -9.21 -0.09 18.83
CA PRO A 365 -9.10 -0.52 17.44
C PRO A 365 -9.04 -2.05 17.32
N PRO A 366 -9.51 -2.63 16.19
CA PRO A 366 -9.45 -4.06 15.98
C PRO A 366 -8.01 -4.57 15.91
N ASN A 367 -7.76 -5.75 16.47
CA ASN A 367 -6.46 -6.41 16.46
C ASN A 367 -6.48 -7.60 15.49
N PRO A 368 -6.19 -7.42 14.19
CA PRO A 368 -6.27 -8.53 13.24
C PRO A 368 -5.18 -9.58 13.52
N LEU A 369 -5.56 -10.86 13.53
CA LEU A 369 -4.68 -12.00 13.78
C LEU A 369 -3.43 -12.00 12.90
N TRP A 370 -3.58 -11.62 11.62
CA TRP A 370 -2.48 -11.60 10.66
C TRP A 370 -1.38 -10.62 11.04
N ALA A 371 -1.75 -9.46 11.60
CA ALA A 371 -0.78 -8.44 11.97
C ALA A 371 -0.05 -8.83 13.27
N GLU A 372 -0.74 -9.50 14.19
CA GLU A 372 -0.13 -10.05 15.42
C GLU A 372 0.89 -11.15 15.08
N LEU A 373 0.56 -12.05 14.16
CA LEU A 373 1.47 -13.08 13.68
C LEU A 373 2.70 -12.48 13.00
N LEU A 374 2.49 -11.46 12.17
CA LEU A 374 3.59 -10.75 11.50
C LEU A 374 4.55 -10.09 12.50
N TRP A 375 4.00 -9.48 13.56
CA TRP A 375 4.81 -8.90 14.64
C TRP A 375 5.58 -9.96 15.42
N GLN A 376 4.97 -11.13 15.70
CA GLN A 376 5.65 -12.22 16.41
C GLN A 376 6.81 -12.78 15.61
N HIS A 377 6.61 -13.00 14.30
CA HIS A 377 7.66 -13.45 13.40
C HIS A 377 8.83 -12.46 13.35
N ARG A 378 8.54 -11.15 13.33
CA ARG A 378 9.59 -10.11 13.39
C ARG A 378 10.37 -10.14 14.70
N GLN A 379 9.70 -10.39 15.83
CA GLN A 379 10.39 -10.55 17.11
C GLN A 379 11.25 -11.80 17.17
N GLU A 380 10.76 -12.92 16.65
CA GLU A 380 11.49 -14.19 16.57
C GLU A 380 12.74 -14.02 15.70
N ALA A 381 12.60 -13.46 14.49
CA ALA A 381 13.73 -13.16 13.60
C ALA A 381 14.74 -12.17 14.22
N ALA A 382 14.28 -11.15 14.94
CA ALA A 382 15.17 -10.23 15.65
C ALA A 382 15.96 -10.94 16.77
N LYS A 383 15.33 -11.84 17.52
CA LYS A 383 16.00 -12.64 18.57
C LYS A 383 17.01 -13.62 17.97
N GLU A 384 16.68 -14.27 16.86
CA GLU A 384 17.58 -15.19 16.16
C GLU A 384 18.76 -14.46 15.53
N GLY A 385 18.55 -13.29 14.92
CA GLY A 385 19.62 -12.45 14.39
C GLY A 385 20.59 -11.97 15.48
N VAL A 386 20.07 -11.60 16.66
CA VAL A 386 20.90 -11.26 17.83
C VAL A 386 21.67 -12.49 18.34
N ALA A 387 21.04 -13.67 18.38
CA ALA A 387 21.71 -14.91 18.78
C ALA A 387 22.84 -15.31 17.81
N HIS A 388 22.63 -15.17 16.49
CA HIS A 388 23.66 -15.43 15.48
C HIS A 388 24.81 -14.43 15.52
N THR A 389 24.53 -13.17 15.85
CA THR A 389 25.59 -12.15 16.00
C THR A 389 26.40 -12.38 17.28
N ALA A 390 25.74 -12.81 18.36
CA ALA A 390 26.40 -13.14 19.63
C ALA A 390 27.31 -14.38 19.50
N THR A 391 26.87 -15.45 18.81
CA THR A 391 27.71 -16.64 18.58
C THR A 391 28.88 -16.38 17.65
N ALA A 392 28.74 -15.49 16.65
CA ALA A 392 29.85 -15.07 15.80
C ALA A 392 30.90 -14.21 16.52
N SER A 393 30.50 -13.46 17.56
CA SER A 393 31.42 -12.66 18.38
C SER A 393 32.18 -13.47 19.44
N GLY A 394 31.67 -14.64 19.83
CA GLY A 394 32.28 -15.52 20.84
C GLY A 394 33.40 -16.44 20.33
N SER A 395 33.67 -16.48 19.02
CA SER A 395 34.67 -17.38 18.42
C SER A 395 36.04 -16.72 18.12
N ARG A 396 36.28 -15.49 18.59
CA ARG A 396 37.55 -14.75 18.38
C ARG A 396 38.44 -14.61 19.62
N SER A 397 38.44 -15.57 20.55
CA SER A 397 39.54 -15.69 21.52
C SER A 397 40.69 -16.51 20.91
N ALA A 398 41.51 -15.84 20.10
CA ALA A 398 42.74 -16.40 19.58
C ALA A 398 43.78 -16.55 20.70
N SER A 399 44.34 -17.76 20.82
CA SER A 399 45.43 -18.14 21.71
C SER A 399 46.66 -17.23 21.57
N PRO A 400 47.39 -16.93 22.65
CA PRO A 400 48.59 -16.10 22.56
C PRO A 400 49.74 -16.89 21.89
N PRO A 401 50.62 -16.22 21.14
CA PRO A 401 51.76 -16.88 20.50
C PRO A 401 52.77 -17.28 21.57
N ARG A 402 53.14 -18.56 21.61
CA ARG A 402 54.30 -19.03 22.37
C ARG A 402 55.57 -18.54 21.66
N ARG A 403 56.44 -17.89 22.43
CA ARG A 403 57.83 -17.57 22.06
C ARG A 403 58.69 -18.82 22.00
#